data_AF-A0A6P0TTT6-F1
#
_entry.id   AF-A0A6P0TTT6-F1
#
_cell.length_a   1.000
_cell.length_b   1.000
_cell.length_c   1.000
_cell.angle_alpha   90.00
_cell.angle_beta   90.00
_cell.angle_gamma   90.00
#
_symmetry.space_group_name_H-M   'P 1'
#
loop_
_entity.id
_entity.type
_entity.pdbx_description
1 polymer ?
#
loop_
_entity_poly.entity_id
_entity_poly.type
_entity_poly.pdbx_seq_one_letter_code
_entity_poly.pdbx_strand_id
1 'polypeptide(L)'
;MGQNIRDICDRGSPPLSSSSIPTRAPTPSRADEVRPTLRLKPNADRRLRGGHPWIYANEIQTGPETRALARGALVAIAAADGTPLGVAGFNPGALIAGRML
;
A
#
# COMPACT_ATOMS: atom_id res chain seq x y z
N MET A 1 11.37 -75.81 14.76
CA MET A 1 10.78 -74.48 14.48
C MET A 1 11.73 -73.41 14.99
N GLY A 2 12.36 -72.62 14.12
CA GLY A 2 13.26 -71.54 14.54
C GLY A 2 13.69 -70.74 13.33
N GLN A 3 12.79 -69.87 12.84
CA GLN A 3 13.00 -69.10 11.62
C GLN A 3 14.12 -68.08 11.84
N ASN A 4 15.08 -68.11 10.92
CA ASN A 4 16.36 -67.39 10.96
C ASN A 4 16.14 -65.90 10.69
N ILE A 5 16.69 -65.04 11.54
CA ILE A 5 16.48 -63.58 11.61
C ILE A 5 17.13 -62.76 10.48
N ARG A 6 17.56 -63.39 9.38
CA ARG A 6 18.44 -62.76 8.37
C ARG A 6 17.74 -62.33 7.08
N ASP A 7 16.41 -62.38 7.04
CA ASP A 7 15.58 -62.05 5.87
C ASP A 7 14.97 -60.64 5.90
N ILE A 8 15.50 -59.72 6.72
CA ILE A 8 15.11 -58.30 6.65
C ILE A 8 16.01 -57.62 5.61
N CYS A 9 15.89 -58.10 4.38
CA CYS A 9 16.16 -57.31 3.21
C CYS A 9 15.29 -56.04 3.23
N ASP A 10 15.86 -54.98 2.69
CA ASP A 10 15.13 -54.12 1.75
C ASP A 10 13.85 -53.47 2.29
N ARG A 11 13.99 -52.50 3.18
CA ARG A 11 12.99 -51.43 3.25
C ARG A 11 13.62 -50.16 2.71
N GLY A 12 13.52 -50.03 1.39
CA GLY A 12 13.88 -48.84 0.64
C GLY A 12 13.39 -47.58 1.35
N SER A 13 14.31 -46.67 1.60
CA SER A 13 14.02 -45.33 2.09
C SER A 13 13.10 -44.63 1.09
N PRO A 14 11.95 -44.09 1.50
CA PRO A 14 11.16 -43.25 0.61
C PRO A 14 11.96 -41.98 0.28
N PRO A 15 11.91 -41.47 -0.96
CA PRO A 15 12.62 -40.24 -1.30
C PRO A 15 12.01 -39.09 -0.51
N LEU A 16 12.89 -38.25 0.03
CA LEU A 16 12.53 -37.04 0.76
C LEU A 16 11.61 -36.19 -0.13
N SER A 17 10.37 -36.02 0.33
CA SER A 17 9.37 -35.16 -0.31
C SER A 17 9.92 -33.74 -0.35
N SER A 18 10.36 -33.29 -1.53
CA SER A 18 10.69 -31.89 -1.80
C SER A 18 9.48 -31.03 -1.47
N SER A 19 9.50 -30.36 -0.32
CA SER A 19 8.58 -29.29 -0.01
C SER A 19 8.86 -28.13 -0.95
N SER A 20 8.20 -28.15 -2.12
CA SER A 20 8.05 -27.01 -3.00
C SER A 20 7.23 -25.97 -2.26
N ILE A 21 7.91 -25.05 -1.55
CA ILE A 21 7.28 -23.84 -1.05
C ILE A 21 6.79 -23.09 -2.29
N PRO A 22 5.47 -22.85 -2.49
CA PRO A 22 5.06 -21.94 -3.53
C PRO A 22 5.59 -20.56 -3.14
N THR A 23 6.52 -20.02 -3.94
CA THR A 23 6.94 -18.62 -3.85
C THR A 23 5.68 -17.77 -3.84
N ARG A 24 5.36 -17.17 -2.68
CA ARG A 24 4.23 -16.26 -2.55
C ARG A 24 4.44 -15.17 -3.62
N ALA A 25 3.49 -15.06 -4.55
CA ALA A 25 3.48 -13.99 -5.54
C ALA A 25 3.73 -12.64 -4.84
N PRO A 26 4.43 -11.68 -5.48
CA PRO A 26 4.55 -10.34 -4.93
C PRO A 26 3.13 -9.85 -4.69
N THR A 27 2.76 -9.66 -3.43
CA THR A 27 1.50 -9.00 -3.09
C THR A 27 1.54 -7.67 -3.86
N PRO A 28 0.56 -7.35 -4.73
CA PRO A 28 0.53 -6.04 -5.35
C PRO A 28 0.50 -5.05 -4.21
N SER A 29 1.64 -4.40 -3.99
CA SER A 29 1.78 -3.36 -3.00
C SER A 29 0.66 -2.37 -3.31
N ARG A 30 -0.12 -1.96 -2.30
CA ARG A 30 -1.31 -1.07 -2.39
C ARG A 30 -1.09 0.28 -3.12
N ALA A 31 0.08 0.46 -3.72
CA ALA A 31 0.46 1.50 -4.66
C ALA A 31 -0.34 1.49 -5.97
N ASP A 32 -0.92 0.36 -6.39
CA ASP A 32 -1.74 0.28 -7.62
C ASP A 32 -3.26 0.36 -7.35
N GLU A 33 -3.68 0.71 -6.13
CA GLU A 33 -5.06 1.18 -5.94
C GLU A 33 -5.16 2.54 -6.65
N VAL A 34 -5.74 2.55 -7.85
CA VAL A 34 -5.98 3.73 -8.68
C VAL A 34 -6.78 4.76 -7.87
N ARG A 35 -6.05 5.63 -7.17
CA ARG A 35 -6.60 6.72 -6.37
C ARG A 35 -6.55 8.01 -7.19
N PRO A 36 -7.59 8.86 -7.10
CA PRO A 36 -7.49 10.21 -7.64
C PRO A 36 -6.31 10.93 -6.98
N THR A 37 -5.49 11.57 -7.81
CA THR A 37 -4.34 12.36 -7.35
C THR A 37 -4.79 13.79 -7.10
N LEU A 38 -4.47 14.30 -5.92
CA LEU A 38 -4.80 15.63 -5.47
C LEU A 38 -3.50 16.42 -5.33
N ARG A 39 -3.40 17.51 -6.08
CA ARG A 39 -2.21 18.37 -6.12
C ARG A 39 -2.30 19.51 -5.12
N LEU A 40 -1.18 19.80 -4.49
CA LEU A 40 -1.03 20.97 -3.62
C LEU A 40 -0.59 22.19 -4.43
N LYS A 41 -0.86 23.38 -3.89
CA LYS A 41 -0.33 24.64 -4.40
C LYS A 41 1.20 24.71 -4.22
N PRO A 42 1.90 25.56 -4.98
CA PRO A 42 3.32 25.80 -4.76
C PRO A 42 3.62 26.18 -3.30
N ASN A 43 4.65 25.57 -2.72
CA ASN A 43 5.11 25.77 -1.33
C ASN A 43 4.15 25.29 -0.22
N ALA A 44 3.02 24.67 -0.56
CA ALA A 44 2.07 24.14 0.42
C ALA A 44 2.49 22.79 1.02
N ASP A 45 3.48 22.11 0.41
CA ASP A 45 4.03 20.83 0.89
C ASP A 45 4.95 20.98 2.11
N ARG A 46 5.40 22.20 2.44
CA ARG A 46 6.37 22.45 3.52
C ARG A 46 5.91 21.91 4.88
N ARG A 47 4.61 22.04 5.22
CA ARG A 47 4.06 21.54 6.48
C ARG A 47 4.02 20.03 6.54
N LEU A 48 3.57 19.40 5.44
CA LEU A 48 3.56 17.95 5.28
C LEU A 48 4.96 17.36 5.39
N ARG A 49 5.94 17.97 4.71
CA ARG A 49 7.35 17.58 4.80
C ARG A 49 7.93 17.78 6.20
N GLY A 50 7.43 18.76 6.95
CA GLY A 50 7.77 18.99 8.35
C GLY A 50 7.14 18.01 9.35
N GLY A 51 6.33 17.05 8.88
CA GLY A 51 5.71 16.03 9.73
C GLY A 51 4.33 16.40 10.28
N HIS A 52 3.76 17.54 9.89
CA HIS A 52 2.36 17.83 10.20
C HIS A 52 1.45 17.01 9.27
N PRO A 53 0.55 16.17 9.81
CA PRO A 53 -0.26 15.27 8.98
C PRO A 53 -1.49 15.94 8.36
N TRP A 54 -1.66 17.25 8.50
CA TRP A 54 -2.86 17.98 8.08
C TRP A 54 -2.65 18.75 6.79
N ILE A 55 -3.67 18.72 5.93
CA ILE A 55 -3.75 19.43 4.66
C ILE A 55 -4.90 20.42 4.76
N TYR A 56 -4.61 21.70 4.60
CA TYR A 56 -5.63 22.74 4.67
C TYR A 56 -6.33 22.96 3.31
N ALA A 57 -7.60 23.35 3.34
CA ALA A 57 -8.37 23.60 2.11
C ALA A 57 -7.75 24.69 1.20
N ASN A 58 -7.05 25.67 1.80
CA ASN A 58 -6.37 26.74 1.07
C ASN A 58 -5.07 26.29 0.40
N GLU A 59 -4.46 25.19 0.87
CA GLU A 59 -3.21 24.61 0.39
C GLU A 59 -3.43 23.70 -0.84
N ILE A 60 -4.67 23.29 -1.08
CA ILE A 60 -5.06 22.42 -2.19
C ILE A 60 -5.26 23.22 -3.47
N GLN A 61 -4.78 22.68 -4.60
CA GLN A 61 -5.09 23.23 -5.91
C GLN A 61 -6.56 22.93 -6.25
N THR A 62 -7.39 23.98 -6.29
CA THR A 62 -8.81 23.83 -6.60
C THR A 62 -9.01 23.61 -8.10
N GLY A 63 -9.41 22.40 -8.47
CA GLY A 63 -9.80 22.00 -9.82
C GLY A 63 -11.15 21.25 -9.86
N PRO A 64 -11.66 20.94 -11.07
CA PRO A 64 -12.86 20.09 -11.23
C PRO A 64 -12.64 18.69 -10.61
N GLU A 65 -11.42 18.17 -10.71
CA GLU A 65 -10.99 16.91 -10.10
C GLU A 65 -11.22 16.89 -8.58
N THR A 66 -10.78 17.92 -7.85
CA THR A 66 -10.97 18.03 -6.40
C THR A 66 -12.42 18.20 -5.97
N ARG A 67 -13.26 18.83 -6.80
CA ARG A 67 -14.69 19.01 -6.51
C ARG A 67 -15.53 17.77 -6.79
N ALA A 68 -15.07 16.93 -7.72
CA ALA A 68 -15.74 15.67 -8.06
C ALA A 68 -15.51 14.56 -7.00
N LEU A 69 -14.59 14.76 -6.05
CA LEU A 69 -14.28 13.77 -5.03
C LEU A 69 -15.37 13.66 -3.97
N ALA A 70 -15.73 12.41 -3.65
CA ALA A 70 -16.60 12.12 -2.53
C ALA A 70 -15.94 12.51 -1.20
N ARG A 71 -16.76 12.97 -0.24
CA ARG A 71 -16.32 13.18 1.14
C ARG A 71 -15.86 11.86 1.75
N GLY A 72 -14.69 11.85 2.36
CA GLY A 72 -14.07 10.66 2.94
C GLY A 72 -13.30 9.79 1.94
N ALA A 73 -13.18 10.21 0.67
CA ALA A 73 -12.40 9.47 -0.31
C ALA A 73 -10.91 9.45 0.06
N LEU A 74 -10.23 8.34 -0.27
CA LEU A 74 -8.79 8.23 -0.20
C LEU A 74 -8.17 8.79 -1.47
N VAL A 75 -7.24 9.73 -1.32
CA VAL A 75 -6.57 10.43 -2.41
C VAL A 75 -5.06 10.25 -2.30
N ALA A 76 -4.38 10.18 -3.44
CA ALA A 76 -2.93 10.34 -3.47
C ALA A 76 -2.60 11.83 -3.43
N ILE A 77 -1.66 12.23 -2.59
CA ILE A 77 -1.22 13.62 -2.46
C ILE A 77 0.07 13.81 -3.23
N ALA A 78 0.09 14.81 -4.11
CA ALA A 78 1.29 15.24 -4.81
C ALA A 78 1.57 16.72 -4.54
N ALA A 79 2.85 17.06 -4.41
CA ALA A 79 3.29 18.45 -4.37
C ALA A 79 3.11 19.13 -5.75
N ALA A 80 3.29 20.44 -5.80
CA ALA A 80 3.12 21.22 -7.03
C ALA A 80 4.11 20.83 -8.15
N ASP A 81 5.28 20.33 -7.77
CA ASP A 81 6.33 19.78 -8.65
C ASP A 81 6.00 18.35 -9.16
N GLY A 82 4.90 17.76 -8.71
CA GLY A 82 4.52 16.38 -9.03
C GLY A 82 5.14 15.33 -8.12
N THR A 83 5.90 15.72 -7.10
CA THR A 83 6.49 14.77 -6.14
C THR A 83 5.38 14.10 -5.33
N PRO A 84 5.29 12.76 -5.29
CA PRO A 84 4.31 12.07 -4.46
C PRO A 84 4.67 12.23 -2.98
N LEU A 85 3.72 12.69 -2.17
CA LEU A 85 3.89 12.90 -0.73
C LEU A 85 3.27 11.76 0.11
N GLY A 86 2.26 11.06 -0.42
CA GLY A 86 1.62 9.93 0.26
C GLY A 86 0.12 9.85 -0.01
N VAL A 87 -0.63 9.25 0.92
CA VAL A 87 -2.08 9.07 0.83
C VAL A 87 -2.77 9.80 1.98
N ALA A 88 -3.89 10.44 1.69
CA ALA A 88 -4.71 11.11 2.69
C ALA A 88 -6.20 10.81 2.51
N GLY A 89 -6.95 10.88 3.60
CA GLY A 89 -8.42 10.98 3.52
C GLY A 89 -8.81 12.42 3.22
N PHE A 90 -9.73 12.63 2.28
CA PHE A 90 -10.14 13.96 1.80
C PHE A 90 -11.58 14.34 2.19
N ASN A 91 -11.78 15.56 2.65
CA ASN A 91 -13.06 16.17 2.97
C ASN A 91 -13.14 17.60 2.38
N PRO A 92 -13.78 17.80 1.22
CA PRO A 92 -13.83 19.11 0.56
C PRO A 92 -14.59 20.20 1.34
N GLY A 93 -15.35 19.85 2.38
CA GLY A 93 -16.13 20.80 3.17
C GLY A 93 -15.46 21.32 4.44
N ALA A 94 -14.27 20.83 4.79
CA ALA A 94 -13.60 21.14 6.05
C ALA A 94 -12.38 22.06 5.85
N LEU A 95 -12.05 22.87 6.86
CA LEU A 95 -10.81 23.67 6.88
C LEU A 95 -9.57 22.76 6.77
N ILE A 96 -9.55 21.69 7.56
CA ILE A 96 -8.61 20.58 7.40
C ILE A 96 -9.21 19.65 6.35
N ALA A 97 -8.92 19.96 5.09
CA ALA A 97 -9.49 19.24 3.95
C ALA A 97 -8.87 17.85 3.78
N GLY A 98 -7.72 17.57 4.37
CA GLY A 98 -7.17 16.22 4.37
C GLY A 98 -6.29 15.89 5.57
N ARG A 99 -6.21 14.58 5.85
CA ARG A 99 -5.29 14.02 6.87
C ARG A 99 -4.51 12.86 6.26
N MET A 100 -3.19 12.91 6.39
CA MET A 100 -2.28 11.83 5.98
C MET A 100 -2.53 10.56 6.79
N LEU A 101 -2.31 9.41 6.15
CA LEU A 101 -2.45 8.07 6.74
C LEU A 101 -1.10 7.46 7.12
#